data_AF-A0A917UU02-F1
#
_entry.id   AF-A0A917UU02-F1
#
_cell.length_a   1.000
_cell.length_b   1.000
_cell.length_c   1.000
_cell.angle_alpha   90.00
_cell.angle_beta   90.00
_cell.angle_gamma   90.00
#
_symmetry.space_group_name_H-M   'P 1'
#
loop_
_entity.id
_entity.type
_entity.pdbx_description
1 polymer ?
#
loop_
_entity_poly.entity_id
_entity_poly.type
_entity_poly.pdbx_seq_one_letter_code
_entity_poly.pdbx_strand_id
1 'polypeptide(L)'
;MTVRLALCGLLWLTAGATLGTVQAQQSVQTPQTAQVQATQTRTAGQTQAAQEQQAPAAGPALTAVQEARAQAVGRTIRCPVCQGLPITESPSDLSQSMLRDLRGQVAAGRSDDQITTYFAQRYGDTVLLDPPRRGVNLLLWAGPVVAAVLGGAWLLSYLRARERQAAPTPDAGPLADDPGDDTPDAYLAQVRAEAGRRQP
;
A
#
# COMPACT_ATOMS: atom_id res chain seq x y z
N MET A 1 47.35 -1.93 -17.18
CA MET A 1 46.58 -1.36 -16.05
C MET A 1 45.18 -1.98 -15.99
N THR A 2 45.09 -3.31 -15.88
CA THR A 2 43.84 -4.08 -16.11
C THR A 2 43.65 -5.19 -15.06
N VAL A 3 44.24 -5.04 -13.87
CA VAL A 3 44.22 -6.07 -12.80
C VAL A 3 43.52 -5.58 -11.53
N ARG A 4 42.79 -4.45 -11.58
CA ARG A 4 42.14 -3.84 -10.40
C ARG A 4 40.60 -3.92 -10.35
N LEU A 5 39.94 -4.46 -11.37
CA LEU A 5 38.46 -4.49 -11.44
C LEU A 5 37.82 -5.84 -11.05
N ALA A 6 38.59 -6.93 -10.94
CA ALA A 6 38.04 -8.24 -10.58
C ALA A 6 37.85 -8.46 -9.07
N LEU A 7 38.44 -7.63 -8.21
CA LEU A 7 38.34 -7.79 -6.74
C LEU A 7 37.14 -7.08 -6.09
N CYS A 8 36.43 -6.19 -6.80
CA CYS A 8 35.24 -5.55 -6.23
C CYS A 8 33.98 -6.44 -6.26
N GLY A 9 33.91 -7.41 -7.18
CA GLY A 9 32.74 -8.30 -7.31
C GLY A 9 32.70 -9.44 -6.28
N LEU A 10 33.85 -9.87 -5.76
CA LEU A 10 33.91 -10.99 -4.82
C LEU A 10 33.66 -10.58 -3.35
N LEU A 11 33.71 -9.29 -2.99
CA LEU A 11 33.44 -8.85 -1.62
C LEU A 11 31.94 -8.72 -1.27
N TRP A 12 31.04 -8.73 -2.24
CA TRP A 12 29.59 -8.67 -1.96
C TRP A 12 28.95 -10.05 -1.78
N LEU A 13 29.66 -11.15 -2.10
CA LEU A 13 29.13 -12.51 -2.01
C LEU A 13 29.37 -13.21 -0.66
N THR A 14 30.13 -12.61 0.28
CA THR A 14 30.35 -13.16 1.63
C THR A 14 29.54 -12.47 2.72
N ALA A 15 28.64 -11.54 2.38
CA ALA A 15 27.83 -10.76 3.33
C ALA A 15 26.38 -11.30 3.52
N GLY A 16 26.10 -12.53 3.11
CA GLY A 16 24.75 -13.12 3.10
C GLY A 16 24.55 -14.38 3.93
N ALA A 17 25.42 -14.65 4.91
CA ALA A 17 25.33 -15.85 5.75
C ALA A 17 25.52 -15.52 7.24
N THR A 18 24.65 -14.67 7.78
CA THR A 18 24.30 -14.75 9.21
C THR A 18 22.82 -15.01 9.29
N LEU A 19 22.49 -16.29 9.47
CA LEU A 19 21.20 -16.74 9.97
C LEU A 19 20.92 -15.99 11.29
N GLY A 20 20.15 -14.93 11.21
CA GLY A 20 19.53 -14.28 12.36
C GLY A 20 18.32 -15.10 12.77
N THR A 21 18.53 -16.26 13.39
CA THR A 21 17.51 -16.89 14.24
C THR A 21 17.31 -15.98 15.44
N VAL A 22 16.33 -15.07 15.34
CA VAL A 22 15.76 -14.38 16.49
C VAL A 22 14.92 -15.43 17.24
N GLN A 23 15.61 -16.28 17.98
CA GLN A 23 15.04 -17.32 18.83
C GLN A 23 15.94 -17.42 20.07
N ALA A 24 15.87 -16.41 20.95
CA ALA A 24 16.26 -16.45 22.38
C ALA A 24 16.19 -15.04 23.00
N GLN A 25 14.98 -14.54 23.22
CA GLN A 25 14.68 -13.55 24.28
C GLN A 25 13.43 -14.03 25.01
N GLN A 26 13.54 -15.23 25.59
CA GLN A 26 12.55 -15.87 26.44
C GLN A 26 13.29 -16.49 27.64
N SER A 27 13.84 -15.67 28.53
CA SER A 27 14.30 -16.14 29.87
C SER A 27 14.67 -15.02 30.84
N VAL A 28 13.87 -13.94 30.90
CA VAL A 28 13.79 -13.11 32.11
C VAL A 28 12.32 -12.95 32.49
N GLN A 29 11.68 -14.07 32.82
CA GLN A 29 10.42 -14.11 33.54
C GLN A 29 10.73 -14.42 35.00
N THR A 30 11.01 -13.37 35.76
CA THR A 30 10.93 -13.38 37.22
C THR A 30 9.44 -13.51 37.62
N PRO A 31 9.13 -14.19 38.74
CA PRO A 31 7.76 -14.48 39.13
C PRO A 31 7.08 -13.22 39.69
N GLN A 32 6.39 -12.47 38.83
CA GLN A 32 5.47 -11.39 39.24
C GLN A 32 3.99 -11.75 39.07
N THR A 33 3.67 -13.02 38.85
CA THR A 33 2.29 -13.51 38.72
C THR A 33 1.50 -13.59 40.03
N ALA A 34 2.11 -13.29 41.18
CA ALA A 34 1.40 -13.33 42.48
C ALA A 34 0.91 -11.96 43.00
N GLN A 35 1.43 -10.84 42.51
CA GLN A 35 1.14 -9.51 43.10
C GLN A 35 0.32 -8.57 42.20
N VAL A 36 0.17 -8.86 40.90
CA VAL A 36 -0.59 -7.97 40.00
C VAL A 36 -2.10 -8.21 40.09
N GLN A 37 -2.53 -9.40 40.52
CA GLN A 37 -3.96 -9.75 40.58
C GLN A 37 -4.68 -9.19 41.80
N ALA A 38 -3.98 -8.93 42.92
CA ALA A 38 -4.61 -8.38 44.14
C ALA A 38 -4.91 -6.87 44.03
N THR A 39 -4.29 -6.14 43.10
CA THR A 39 -4.57 -4.71 42.86
C THR A 39 -5.53 -4.50 41.69
N GLN A 40 -5.74 -5.49 40.81
CA GLN A 40 -6.70 -5.39 39.69
C GLN A 40 -8.17 -5.52 40.12
N THR A 41 -8.47 -6.21 41.23
CA THR A 41 -9.86 -6.42 41.66
C THR A 41 -10.50 -5.19 42.33
N ARG A 42 -9.73 -4.13 42.64
CA ARG A 42 -10.30 -2.88 43.18
C ARG A 42 -10.57 -1.80 42.12
N THR A 43 -10.02 -1.96 40.91
CA THR A 43 -10.25 -1.01 39.79
C THR A 43 -11.34 -1.48 38.83
N ALA A 44 -11.81 -2.73 38.96
CA ALA A 44 -12.98 -3.22 38.22
C ALA A 44 -14.31 -2.57 38.67
N GLY A 45 -14.32 -1.83 39.79
CA GLY A 45 -15.52 -1.21 40.36
C GLY A 45 -15.62 0.33 40.22
N GLN A 46 -14.63 1.04 39.67
CA GLN A 46 -14.59 2.51 39.74
C GLN A 46 -14.46 3.27 38.41
N THR A 47 -14.61 2.61 37.24
CA THR A 47 -14.58 3.35 35.95
C THR A 47 -15.57 2.84 34.91
N GLN A 48 -16.74 2.34 35.32
CA GLN A 48 -17.83 2.06 34.37
C GLN A 48 -19.19 2.64 34.79
N ALA A 49 -19.36 3.07 36.04
CA ALA A 49 -20.61 3.68 36.51
C ALA A 49 -20.73 5.20 36.25
N ALA A 50 -19.70 5.84 35.67
CA ALA A 50 -19.71 7.27 35.34
C ALA A 50 -19.74 7.56 33.83
N GLN A 51 -19.84 6.52 32.99
CA GLN A 51 -20.00 6.68 31.54
C GLN A 51 -21.48 6.67 31.09
N GLU A 52 -22.43 6.73 32.03
CA GLU A 52 -23.87 6.75 31.76
C GLU A 52 -24.50 8.15 31.89
N GLN A 53 -23.71 9.22 32.07
CA GLN A 53 -24.19 10.61 32.09
C GLN A 53 -23.50 11.52 31.06
N GLN A 54 -23.20 11.02 29.86
CA GLN A 54 -23.10 11.93 28.72
C GLN A 54 -24.52 12.10 28.15
N ALA A 55 -25.31 12.95 28.81
CA ALA A 55 -26.53 13.49 28.22
C ALA A 55 -26.20 13.99 26.80
N PRO A 56 -27.04 13.73 25.78
CA PRO A 56 -26.75 14.13 24.42
C PRO A 56 -26.45 15.62 24.43
N ALA A 57 -25.24 16.00 24.02
CA ALA A 57 -24.78 17.38 23.95
C ALA A 57 -25.79 18.19 23.14
N ALA A 58 -26.75 18.80 23.83
CA ALA A 58 -27.91 19.41 23.24
C ALA A 58 -27.45 20.69 22.55
N GLY A 59 -27.21 20.56 21.25
CA GLY A 59 -27.16 21.70 20.33
C GLY A 59 -28.56 22.29 20.17
N PRO A 60 -28.76 23.21 19.20
CA PRO A 60 -30.09 23.73 18.90
C PRO A 60 -31.10 22.58 18.69
N ALA A 61 -32.35 22.77 19.12
CA ALA A 61 -33.40 21.77 18.96
C ALA A 61 -33.66 21.55 17.44
N LEU A 62 -33.13 20.45 16.91
CA LEU A 62 -33.30 20.05 15.51
C LEU A 62 -34.56 19.21 15.31
N THR A 63 -35.16 19.29 14.13
CA THR A 63 -36.18 18.32 13.72
C THR A 63 -35.58 16.93 13.54
N ALA A 64 -36.39 15.86 13.61
CA ALA A 64 -35.91 14.48 13.42
C ALA A 64 -35.15 14.29 12.09
N VAL A 65 -35.59 14.97 11.02
CA VAL A 65 -34.93 14.94 9.71
C VAL A 65 -33.56 15.64 9.76
N GLN A 66 -33.47 16.78 10.44
CA GLN A 66 -32.20 17.50 10.59
C GLN A 66 -31.22 16.77 11.49
N GLU A 67 -31.68 16.11 12.56
CA GLU A 67 -30.81 15.31 13.43
C GLU A 67 -30.29 14.08 12.67
N ALA A 68 -31.13 13.39 11.89
CA ALA A 68 -30.68 12.29 11.04
C ALA A 68 -29.62 12.75 10.02
N ARG A 69 -29.82 13.93 9.42
CA ARG A 69 -28.82 14.55 8.55
C ARG A 69 -27.53 14.91 9.29
N ALA A 70 -27.63 15.50 10.47
CA ALA A 70 -26.48 15.84 11.29
C ALA A 70 -25.65 14.60 11.64
N GLN A 71 -26.31 13.48 11.96
CA GLN A 71 -25.64 12.20 12.19
C GLN A 71 -25.00 11.64 10.92
N ALA A 72 -25.68 11.70 9.78
CA ALA A 72 -25.14 11.24 8.49
C ALA A 72 -23.86 12.01 8.12
N VAL A 73 -23.89 13.34 8.20
CA VAL A 73 -22.70 14.18 7.93
C VAL A 73 -21.62 13.94 8.99
N GLY A 74 -22.00 13.82 10.27
CA GLY A 74 -21.04 13.57 11.35
C GLY A 74 -20.28 12.24 11.22
N ARG A 75 -20.87 11.22 10.58
CA ARG A 75 -20.16 9.96 10.27
C ARG A 75 -19.08 10.10 9.20
N THR A 76 -19.17 11.13 8.35
CA THR A 76 -18.16 11.42 7.31
C THR A 76 -16.98 12.26 7.82
N ILE A 77 -17.08 12.78 9.05
CA ILE A 77 -16.10 13.65 9.68
C ILE A 77 -15.41 12.89 10.82
N ARG A 78 -14.10 12.75 10.73
CA ARG A 78 -13.21 12.11 11.71
C ARG A 78 -12.78 13.11 12.76
N CYS A 79 -12.63 12.66 14.00
CA CYS A 79 -12.05 13.48 15.04
C CYS A 79 -10.50 13.48 14.90
N PRO A 80 -9.85 14.63 14.72
CA PRO A 80 -8.40 14.71 14.50
C PRO A 80 -7.58 14.24 15.70
N VAL A 81 -8.17 14.26 16.90
CA VAL A 81 -7.48 13.84 18.14
C VAL A 81 -7.84 12.42 18.57
N CYS A 82 -8.87 11.80 18.00
CA CYS A 82 -9.36 10.48 18.42
C CYS A 82 -9.13 9.44 17.33
N GLN A 83 -7.89 9.00 17.14
CA GLN A 83 -7.47 7.76 16.46
C GLN A 83 -8.26 7.32 15.19
N GLY A 84 -8.88 8.24 14.44
CA GLY A 84 -9.67 7.91 13.26
C GLY A 84 -11.13 7.50 13.50
N LEU A 85 -11.72 7.74 14.67
CA LEU A 85 -13.16 7.55 14.92
C LEU A 85 -13.98 8.74 14.38
N PRO A 86 -15.24 8.51 13.92
CA PRO A 86 -16.13 9.60 13.55
C PRO A 86 -16.53 10.45 14.75
N ILE A 87 -16.83 11.73 14.52
CA ILE A 87 -17.19 12.66 15.59
C ILE A 87 -18.48 12.27 16.32
N THR A 88 -19.35 11.46 15.70
CA THR A 88 -20.59 10.95 16.33
C THR A 88 -20.35 9.88 17.38
N GLU A 89 -19.25 9.12 17.27
CA GLU A 89 -18.97 7.96 18.14
C GLU A 89 -17.85 8.25 19.16
N SER A 90 -17.06 9.31 18.94
CA SER A 90 -15.94 9.63 19.81
C SER A 90 -16.41 10.39 21.07
N PRO A 91 -16.11 9.91 22.29
CA PRO A 91 -16.54 10.53 23.53
C PRO A 91 -15.73 11.77 23.95
N SER A 92 -14.78 12.24 23.12
CA SER A 92 -13.93 13.39 23.48
C SER A 92 -14.69 14.71 23.53
N ASP A 93 -14.24 15.63 24.39
CA ASP A 93 -14.80 16.98 24.48
C ASP A 93 -14.71 17.75 23.15
N LEU A 94 -13.63 17.53 22.38
CA LEU A 94 -13.50 18.11 21.05
C LEU A 94 -14.60 17.63 20.11
N SER A 95 -14.87 16.32 20.07
CA SER A 95 -15.95 15.75 19.25
C SER A 95 -17.31 16.34 19.62
N GLN A 96 -17.58 16.53 20.91
CA GLN A 96 -18.84 17.12 21.38
C GLN A 96 -18.97 18.59 20.96
N SER A 97 -17.88 19.36 21.01
CA SER A 97 -17.87 20.75 20.51
C SER A 97 -18.13 20.82 19.00
N MET A 98 -17.51 19.94 18.22
CA MET A 98 -17.70 19.87 16.76
C MET A 98 -19.12 19.42 16.39
N LEU A 99 -19.71 18.49 17.15
CA LEU A 99 -21.11 18.08 17.00
C LEU A 99 -22.09 19.24 17.23
N ARG A 100 -21.84 20.07 18.26
CA ARG A 100 -22.66 21.27 18.51
C ARG A 100 -22.58 22.24 17.34
N ASP A 101 -21.37 22.50 16.85
CA ASP A 101 -21.16 23.37 15.68
C ASP A 101 -21.85 22.80 14.44
N LEU A 102 -21.71 21.49 14.18
CA LEU A 102 -22.33 20.82 13.04
C LEU A 102 -23.86 20.91 13.10
N ARG A 103 -24.46 20.67 14.26
CA ARG A 103 -25.91 20.86 14.48
C ARG A 103 -26.32 22.31 14.21
N GLY A 104 -25.51 23.29 14.61
CA GLY A 104 -25.72 24.70 14.28
C GLY A 104 -25.71 24.98 12.78
N GLN A 105 -24.80 24.36 12.03
CA GLN A 105 -24.75 24.52 10.57
C GLN A 105 -25.94 23.87 9.86
N VAL A 106 -26.39 22.71 10.35
CA VAL A 106 -27.57 22.02 9.83
C VAL A 106 -28.85 22.83 10.12
N ALA A 107 -28.95 23.42 11.31
CA ALA A 107 -30.03 24.34 11.66
C ALA A 107 -30.03 25.59 10.75
N ALA A 108 -28.84 26.08 10.37
CA ALA A 108 -28.67 27.20 9.44
C ALA A 108 -28.97 26.84 7.97
N GLY A 109 -29.36 25.60 7.65
CA GLY A 109 -29.76 25.19 6.30
C GLY A 109 -28.62 25.06 5.29
N ARG A 110 -27.35 25.03 5.73
CA ARG A 110 -26.20 24.84 4.85
C ARG A 110 -26.21 23.45 4.22
N SER A 111 -25.67 23.29 3.01
CA SER A 111 -25.54 21.99 2.32
C SER A 111 -24.41 21.13 2.90
N ASP A 112 -24.42 19.82 2.65
CA ASP A 112 -23.42 18.88 3.18
C ASP A 112 -22.00 19.24 2.71
N ASP A 113 -21.86 19.65 1.44
CA ASP A 113 -20.59 20.14 0.88
C ASP A 113 -20.09 21.42 1.56
N GLN A 114 -20.99 22.35 1.91
CA GLN A 114 -20.60 23.56 2.64
C GLN A 114 -20.16 23.24 4.07
N ILE A 115 -20.86 22.32 4.74
CA ILE A 115 -20.53 21.88 6.09
C ILE A 115 -19.16 21.20 6.10
N THR A 116 -18.94 20.23 5.22
CA THR A 116 -17.65 19.53 5.10
C THR A 116 -16.51 20.47 4.72
N THR A 117 -16.74 21.42 3.80
CA THR A 117 -15.76 22.44 3.44
C THR A 117 -15.43 23.37 4.61
N TYR A 118 -16.43 23.78 5.40
CA TYR A 118 -16.22 24.58 6.60
C TYR A 118 -15.34 23.86 7.63
N PHE A 119 -15.60 22.57 7.86
CA PHE A 119 -14.78 21.76 8.77
C PHE A 119 -13.37 21.51 8.20
N ALA A 120 -13.23 21.28 6.90
CA ALA A 120 -11.92 21.12 6.26
C ALA A 120 -11.06 22.39 6.32
N GLN A 121 -11.66 23.57 6.13
CA GLN A 121 -10.93 24.85 6.23
C GLN A 121 -10.45 25.16 7.66
N ARG A 122 -11.20 24.73 8.68
CA ARG A 122 -10.90 25.03 10.09
C ARG A 122 -10.00 23.99 10.76
N TYR A 123 -10.17 22.71 10.41
CA TYR A 123 -9.48 21.59 11.06
C TYR A 123 -8.54 20.81 10.13
N GLY A 124 -8.51 21.14 8.83
CA GLY A 124 -7.64 20.54 7.82
C GLY A 124 -8.31 19.46 6.97
N ASP A 125 -7.68 19.12 5.84
CA ASP A 125 -8.20 18.15 4.87
C ASP A 125 -8.21 16.69 5.39
N THR A 126 -7.46 16.39 6.45
CA THR A 126 -7.38 15.06 7.09
C THR A 126 -8.59 14.71 7.96
N VAL A 127 -9.52 15.65 8.12
CA VAL A 127 -10.72 15.50 8.96
C VAL A 127 -11.87 14.82 8.21
N LEU A 128 -11.88 14.87 6.88
CA LEU A 128 -12.83 14.08 6.09
C LEU A 128 -12.35 12.64 5.97
N LEU A 129 -13.26 11.66 6.17
CA LEU A 129 -12.95 10.24 5.94
C LEU A 129 -12.59 9.98 4.48
N ASP A 130 -13.20 10.72 3.56
CA ASP A 130 -12.88 10.68 2.13
C ASP A 130 -12.03 11.90 1.76
N PRO A 131 -10.74 11.72 1.40
CA PRO A 131 -9.91 12.83 0.99
C PRO A 131 -10.54 13.46 -0.26
N PRO A 132 -10.96 14.73 -0.23
CA PRO A 132 -11.63 15.36 -1.35
C PRO A 132 -10.73 15.27 -2.59
N ARG A 133 -11.28 14.83 -3.72
CA ARG A 133 -10.57 14.77 -5.02
C ARG A 133 -10.40 16.17 -5.61
N ARG A 134 -9.86 17.11 -4.84
CA ARG A 134 -9.70 18.52 -5.22
C ARG A 134 -8.21 18.87 -5.13
N GLY A 135 -7.67 19.54 -6.15
CA GLY A 135 -6.29 20.04 -6.16
C GLY A 135 -5.19 18.97 -6.25
N VAL A 136 -4.21 19.02 -5.34
CA VAL A 136 -2.97 18.22 -5.36
C VAL A 136 -3.25 16.71 -5.25
N ASN A 137 -4.31 16.32 -4.54
CA ASN A 137 -4.72 14.91 -4.41
C ASN A 137 -5.13 14.31 -5.77
N LEU A 138 -5.67 15.13 -6.69
CA LEU A 138 -5.98 14.70 -8.06
C LEU A 138 -4.71 14.41 -8.86
N LEU A 139 -3.66 15.21 -8.69
CA LEU A 139 -2.37 15.03 -9.35
C LEU A 139 -1.67 13.76 -8.85
N LEU A 140 -1.75 13.48 -7.55
CA LEU A 140 -1.23 12.26 -6.95
C LEU A 140 -1.96 11.01 -7.47
N TRP A 141 -3.29 11.10 -7.64
CA TRP A 141 -4.10 10.05 -8.28
C TRP A 141 -3.86 9.91 -9.79
N ALA A 142 -3.45 10.97 -10.48
CA ALA A 142 -3.10 10.92 -11.89
C ALA A 142 -1.74 10.26 -12.14
N GLY A 143 -0.83 10.28 -11.16
CA GLY A 143 0.50 9.68 -11.24
C GLY A 143 0.52 8.24 -11.76
N PRO A 144 -0.22 7.30 -11.14
CA PRO A 144 -0.31 5.92 -11.61
C PRO A 144 -0.83 5.77 -13.04
N VAL A 145 -1.84 6.55 -13.42
CA VAL A 145 -2.44 6.52 -14.76
C VAL A 145 -1.46 7.04 -15.81
N VAL A 146 -0.81 8.17 -15.53
CA VAL A 146 0.19 8.77 -16.42
C VAL A 146 1.39 7.84 -16.59
N ALA A 147 1.89 7.23 -15.50
CA ALA A 147 2.99 6.28 -15.56
C ALA A 147 2.64 5.05 -16.40
N ALA A 148 1.42 4.51 -16.27
CA ALA A 148 0.96 3.38 -17.08
C ALA A 148 0.86 3.73 -18.57
N VAL A 149 0.35 4.92 -18.90
CA VAL A 149 0.25 5.38 -20.29
C VAL A 149 1.63 5.61 -20.91
N LEU A 150 2.54 6.28 -20.19
CA LEU A 150 3.90 6.53 -20.67
C LEU A 150 4.70 5.22 -20.81
N GLY A 151 4.62 4.34 -19.82
CA GLY A 151 5.29 3.03 -19.86
C GLY A 151 4.74 2.13 -20.97
N GLY A 152 3.42 2.09 -21.14
CA GLY A 152 2.76 1.34 -22.20
C GLY A 152 3.09 1.88 -23.59
N ALA A 153 3.05 3.20 -23.78
CA ALA A 153 3.44 3.84 -25.04
C ALA A 153 4.91 3.57 -25.38
N TRP A 154 5.80 3.68 -24.39
CA TRP A 154 7.23 3.41 -24.56
C TRP A 154 7.47 1.94 -24.95
N LEU A 155 6.87 0.99 -24.24
CA LEU A 155 6.98 -0.43 -24.54
C LEU A 155 6.46 -0.76 -25.95
N LEU A 156 5.28 -0.24 -26.32
CA LEU A 156 4.71 -0.44 -27.66
C LEU A 156 5.60 0.16 -28.76
N SER A 157 6.20 1.33 -28.51
CA SER A 157 7.13 1.94 -29.46
C SER A 157 8.42 1.14 -29.62
N TYR A 158 8.95 0.57 -28.53
CA TYR A 158 10.12 -0.28 -28.53
C TYR A 158 9.88 -1.60 -29.28
N LEU A 159 8.75 -2.26 -29.03
CA LEU A 159 8.38 -3.50 -29.73
C LEU A 159 8.21 -3.25 -31.24
N ARG A 160 7.53 -2.18 -31.64
CA ARG A 160 7.37 -1.80 -33.06
C ARG A 160 8.69 -1.41 -33.72
N ALA A 161 9.61 -0.78 -32.99
CA ALA A 161 10.95 -0.46 -33.50
C ALA A 161 11.77 -1.74 -33.76
N ARG A 162 11.59 -2.77 -32.93
CA ARG A 162 12.23 -4.10 -33.11
C ARG A 162 11.71 -4.82 -34.35
N GLU A 163 10.40 -4.81 -34.58
CA GLU A 163 9.79 -5.42 -35.77
C GLU A 163 10.25 -4.74 -37.06
N ARG A 164 10.47 -3.43 -37.06
CA ARG A 164 11.01 -2.71 -38.23
C ARG A 164 12.48 -3.01 -38.51
N GLN A 165 13.24 -3.44 -37.51
CA GLN A 165 14.63 -3.88 -37.66
C GLN A 165 14.75 -5.35 -38.03
N ALA A 166 13.70 -6.14 -37.80
CA ALA A 166 13.48 -7.42 -38.47
C ALA A 166 13.02 -7.17 -39.91
N ALA A 167 13.84 -6.45 -40.69
CA ALA A 167 13.64 -6.39 -42.12
C ALA A 167 13.69 -7.83 -42.68
N PRO A 168 12.82 -8.17 -43.64
CA PRO A 168 12.83 -9.49 -44.25
C PRO A 168 14.21 -9.75 -44.80
N THR A 169 14.82 -10.85 -44.35
CA THR A 169 16.05 -11.40 -44.93
C THR A 169 15.86 -11.36 -46.44
N PRO A 170 16.65 -10.58 -47.20
CA PRO A 170 16.66 -10.69 -48.65
C PRO A 170 16.98 -12.14 -48.91
N ASP A 171 15.97 -12.84 -49.42
CA ASP A 171 15.97 -14.15 -50.02
C ASP A 171 17.38 -14.71 -50.05
N ALA A 172 17.71 -15.45 -49.00
CA ALA A 172 18.75 -16.45 -49.07
C ALA A 172 18.27 -17.40 -50.17
N GLY A 173 18.63 -17.06 -51.41
CA GLY A 173 18.53 -17.96 -52.54
C GLY A 173 19.10 -19.31 -52.10
N PRO A 174 18.46 -20.42 -52.51
CA PRO A 174 18.64 -21.73 -51.88
C PRO A 174 20.10 -21.94 -51.54
N LEU A 175 20.42 -21.84 -50.24
CA LEU A 175 21.68 -22.33 -49.72
C LEU A 175 21.69 -23.77 -50.19
N ALA A 176 22.55 -24.06 -51.17
CA ALA A 176 22.85 -25.42 -51.56
C ALA A 176 23.02 -26.20 -50.26
N ASP A 177 22.24 -27.27 -50.11
CA ASP A 177 22.33 -28.21 -49.02
C ASP A 177 23.81 -28.53 -48.77
N ASP A 178 24.41 -27.87 -47.78
CA ASP A 178 25.65 -28.33 -47.17
C ASP A 178 25.19 -29.45 -46.24
N PRO A 179 25.51 -30.73 -46.53
CA PRO A 179 25.04 -31.86 -45.73
C PRO A 179 25.88 -32.00 -44.45
N GLY A 180 26.23 -30.86 -43.85
CA GLY A 180 26.68 -30.72 -42.48
C GLY A 180 25.50 -30.27 -41.63
N ASP A 181 24.39 -31.00 -41.71
CA ASP A 181 23.25 -30.79 -40.83
C ASP A 181 23.52 -31.46 -39.47
N ASP A 182 22.97 -30.86 -38.42
CA ASP A 182 23.03 -31.34 -37.04
C ASP A 182 22.16 -32.61 -36.84
N THR A 183 22.04 -33.44 -37.88
CA THR A 183 21.28 -34.67 -37.81
C THR A 183 22.03 -35.71 -37.00
N PRO A 184 21.34 -36.42 -36.09
CA PRO A 184 21.95 -37.50 -35.31
C PRO A 184 22.69 -38.52 -36.18
N ASP A 185 22.24 -38.74 -37.41
CA ASP A 185 22.81 -39.71 -38.34
C ASP A 185 24.21 -39.32 -38.84
N ALA A 186 24.47 -38.03 -39.09
CA ALA A 186 25.78 -37.52 -39.47
C ALA A 186 26.80 -37.70 -38.33
N TYR A 187 26.41 -37.37 -37.09
CA TYR A 187 27.24 -37.61 -35.90
C TYR A 187 27.53 -39.11 -35.70
N LEU A 188 26.51 -39.96 -35.82
CA LEU A 188 26.67 -41.41 -35.68
C LEU A 188 27.54 -42.02 -36.78
N ALA A 189 27.52 -41.46 -37.99
CA ALA A 189 28.41 -41.87 -39.08
C ALA A 189 29.87 -41.51 -38.77
N GLN A 190 30.10 -40.31 -38.20
CA GLN A 190 31.44 -39.86 -37.80
C GLN A 190 32.04 -40.74 -36.70
N VAL A 191 31.26 -41.08 -35.66
CA VAL A 191 31.71 -41.96 -34.57
C VAL A 191 32.03 -43.38 -35.06
N ARG A 192 31.24 -43.94 -35.98
CA ARG A 192 31.52 -45.26 -36.59
C ARG A 192 32.83 -45.25 -37.37
N ALA A 193 33.12 -44.17 -38.10
CA ALA A 193 34.37 -44.03 -38.85
C ALA A 193 35.59 -43.90 -37.92
N GLU A 194 35.44 -43.28 -36.75
CA GLU A 194 36.51 -43.21 -35.74
C GLU A 194 36.75 -44.54 -35.03
N ALA A 195 35.69 -45.29 -34.72
CA ALA A 195 35.79 -46.59 -34.07
C ALA A 195 36.57 -47.60 -34.93
N GLY A 196 36.35 -47.59 -36.26
CA GLY A 196 37.07 -48.46 -37.20
C GLY A 196 38.58 -48.16 -37.30
N ARG A 197 39.01 -46.93 -36.98
CA ARG A 197 40.45 -46.55 -36.99
C ARG A 197 41.20 -46.94 -35.72
N ARG A 198 40.50 -47.35 -34.65
CA ARG A 198 41.11 -47.69 -33.34
C ARG A 198 41.19 -49.18 -33.04
N GLN A 199 40.67 -50.06 -33.91
CA GLN A 199 40.85 -51.51 -33.76
C GLN A 199 42.16 -51.92 -34.45
N PRO A 200 43.21 -52.28 -33.68
CA PRO A 200 44.50 -52.72 -34.22
C PRO A 200 44.43 -54.12 -34.85
#